data_AF-A0A261BL65-F1
#
_entry.id   AF-A0A261BL65-F1
#
_cell.length_a   1.000
_cell.length_b   1.000
_cell.length_c   1.000
_cell.angle_alpha   90.00
_cell.angle_beta   90.00
_cell.angle_gamma   90.00
#
_symmetry.space_group_name_H-M   'P 1'
#
loop_
_entity.id
_entity.type
_entity.pdbx_description
1 polymer ?
#
loop_
_entity_poly.entity_id
_entity_poly.type
_entity_poly.pdbx_seq_one_letter_code
_entity_poly.pdbx_strand_id
1 'polypeptide(L)'
;MMNIEEILPELFGEKRVYYCQRCLNHGLREKRKNHKLSCSFRFCQCSNCIMVERRRQLNSRLMQIEGSQEDKKTSPPLTTLTMALTTSSEEDQMECTKRRPNCQRCAQHSVVNRLKGHKRACPFRDCFCAKCQVVVERQKLMADQIKLRRRQKREKNNLNSEREAPMTHSLTPSPTG
;
A
#
# COMPACT_ATOMS: atom_id res chain seq x y z
N MET A 1 6.50 2.79 -36.34
CA MET A 1 6.17 1.82 -35.28
C MET A 1 7.21 2.00 -34.20
N MET A 2 6.84 2.46 -33.00
CA MET A 2 7.82 2.64 -31.92
C MET A 2 8.21 1.25 -31.40
N ASN A 3 9.51 0.98 -31.43
CA ASN A 3 10.07 -0.33 -31.11
C ASN A 3 9.90 -0.57 -29.60
N ILE A 4 9.16 -1.62 -29.26
CA ILE A 4 8.82 -1.99 -27.87
C ILE A 4 10.06 -2.35 -27.04
N GLU A 5 11.20 -2.60 -27.72
CA GLU A 5 12.50 -2.90 -27.12
C GLU A 5 13.09 -1.75 -26.29
N GLU A 6 12.61 -0.50 -26.44
CA GLU A 6 13.08 0.63 -25.63
C GLU A 6 12.39 0.76 -24.26
N ILE A 7 11.26 0.07 -24.04
CA ILE A 7 10.39 0.30 -22.87
C ILE A 7 10.68 -0.67 -21.71
N LEU A 8 11.25 -1.86 -21.97
CA LEU A 8 11.57 -2.85 -20.91
C LEU A 8 12.95 -3.50 -21.08
N PRO A 9 14.01 -2.86 -20.55
CA PRO A 9 15.32 -3.50 -20.38
C PRO A 9 15.29 -4.70 -19.42
N GLU A 10 14.21 -4.87 -18.65
CA GLU A 10 14.13 -5.88 -17.58
C GLU A 10 13.92 -7.32 -18.07
N LEU A 11 13.65 -7.53 -19.37
CA LEU A 11 13.55 -8.88 -19.96
C LEU A 11 14.90 -9.41 -20.50
N PHE A 12 15.91 -8.55 -20.65
CA PHE A 12 17.24 -8.91 -21.13
C PHE A 12 18.30 -8.66 -20.05
N GLY A 13 18.38 -9.53 -19.04
CA GLY A 13 19.61 -9.95 -18.34
C GLY A 13 20.68 -8.93 -17.87
N GLU A 14 20.50 -7.61 -17.98
CA GLU A 14 21.52 -6.64 -17.62
C GLU A 14 21.54 -6.42 -16.11
N LYS A 15 22.68 -6.74 -15.50
CA LYS A 15 22.90 -6.62 -14.06
C LYS A 15 22.66 -5.18 -13.61
N ARG A 16 21.63 -4.96 -12.77
CA ARG A 16 21.32 -3.65 -12.17
C ARG A 16 22.58 -3.02 -11.57
N VAL A 17 22.98 -1.86 -12.11
CA VAL A 17 24.14 -1.09 -11.63
C VAL A 17 23.72 -0.18 -10.49
N TYR A 18 24.26 -0.41 -9.30
CA TYR A 18 23.99 0.42 -8.13
C TYR A 18 25.04 1.51 -7.94
N TYR A 19 24.59 2.73 -7.64
CA TYR A 19 25.44 3.91 -7.42
C TYR A 19 25.64 4.22 -5.93
N CYS A 20 26.75 4.89 -5.60
CA CYS A 20 27.07 5.34 -4.25
C CYS A 20 26.15 6.49 -3.84
N GLN A 21 25.22 6.21 -2.92
CA GLN A 21 24.25 7.19 -2.40
C GLN A 21 24.91 8.45 -1.78
N ARG A 22 26.09 8.32 -1.16
CA ARG A 22 26.83 9.48 -0.62
C ARG A 22 27.28 10.41 -1.75
N CYS A 23 27.81 9.86 -2.84
CA CYS A 23 28.20 10.65 -4.01
C CYS A 23 27.00 11.30 -4.70
N LEU A 24 25.88 10.58 -4.82
CA LEU A 24 24.67 11.13 -5.43
C LEU A 24 24.14 12.36 -4.68
N ASN A 25 24.22 12.35 -3.34
CA ASN A 25 23.83 13.50 -2.51
C ASN A 25 24.68 14.75 -2.74
N HIS A 26 25.84 14.61 -3.37
CA HIS A 26 26.75 15.69 -3.73
C HIS A 26 26.88 15.85 -5.26
N GLY A 27 25.96 15.26 -6.03
CA GLY A 27 25.90 15.39 -7.49
C GLY A 27 26.84 14.48 -8.28
N LEU A 28 27.60 13.59 -7.64
CA LEU A 28 28.54 12.68 -8.32
C LEU A 28 27.91 11.27 -8.52
N ARG A 29 28.04 10.71 -9.73
CA ARG A 29 27.50 9.38 -10.09
C ARG A 29 28.57 8.30 -10.10
N GLU A 30 29.04 7.93 -8.91
CA GLU A 30 30.05 6.88 -8.73
C GLU A 30 29.42 5.49 -8.57
N LYS A 31 29.98 4.48 -9.26
CA LYS A 31 29.52 3.08 -9.12
C LYS A 31 29.81 2.57 -7.70
N ARG A 32 28.86 1.88 -7.06
CA ARG A 32 28.99 1.45 -5.65
C ARG A 32 30.05 0.37 -5.44
N LYS A 33 30.20 -0.54 -6.41
CA LYS A 33 31.13 -1.69 -6.31
C LYS A 33 32.56 -1.17 -6.13
N ASN A 34 33.26 -1.65 -5.10
CA ASN A 34 34.64 -1.29 -4.74
C ASN A 34 34.91 0.19 -4.38
N HIS A 35 33.91 1.08 -4.43
CA HIS A 35 34.07 2.51 -4.21
C HIS A 35 34.04 2.95 -2.72
N LYS A 36 33.70 2.05 -1.79
CA LYS A 36 33.47 2.42 -0.37
C LYS A 36 34.68 3.12 0.27
N LEU A 37 35.90 2.71 -0.05
CA LEU A 37 37.14 3.25 0.52
C LEU A 37 37.64 4.49 -0.23
N SER A 38 37.43 4.56 -1.54
CA SER A 38 37.83 5.69 -2.40
C SER A 38 36.81 6.83 -2.45
N CYS A 39 35.70 6.73 -1.72
CA CYS A 39 34.64 7.73 -1.73
C CYS A 39 35.08 9.02 -1.03
N SER A 40 35.14 10.13 -1.77
CA SER A 40 35.48 11.47 -1.23
C SER A 40 34.52 11.93 -0.13
N PHE A 41 33.27 11.45 -0.14
CA PHE A 41 32.25 11.77 0.87
C PHE A 41 32.06 10.69 1.93
N ARG A 42 33.02 9.76 2.06
CA ARG A 42 32.97 8.66 3.03
C ARG A 42 32.70 9.16 4.46
N PHE A 43 33.33 10.26 4.84
CA PHE A 43 33.22 10.87 6.18
C PHE A 43 32.38 12.15 6.18
N CYS A 44 31.66 12.45 5.09
CA CYS A 44 30.81 13.63 5.05
C CYS A 44 29.69 13.55 6.10
N GLN A 45 29.51 14.65 6.83
CA GLN A 45 28.52 14.81 7.91
C GLN A 45 27.40 15.80 7.55
N CYS A 46 27.16 16.05 6.26
CA CYS A 46 26.01 16.86 5.85
C CYS A 46 24.69 16.13 6.17
N SER A 47 23.59 16.88 6.28
CA SER A 47 22.26 16.33 6.60
C SER A 47 21.89 15.13 5.70
N ASN A 48 22.08 15.26 4.39
CA ASN A 48 21.77 14.21 3.42
C ASN A 48 22.59 12.92 3.65
N CYS A 49 23.89 13.04 3.95
CA CYS A 49 24.76 11.90 4.22
C CYS A 49 24.50 11.25 5.59
N ILE A 50 24.14 12.03 6.61
CA ILE A 50 23.68 11.52 7.92
C ILE A 50 22.40 10.68 7.73
N MET A 51 21.44 11.17 6.94
CA MET A 51 20.20 10.46 6.66
C MET A 51 20.43 9.12 5.95
N VAL A 52 21.40 9.06 5.02
CA VAL A 52 21.81 7.81 4.37
C VAL A 52 22.37 6.80 5.38
N GLU A 53 23.19 7.25 6.34
CA GLU A 53 23.77 6.36 7.36
C GLU A 53 22.71 5.84 8.33
N ARG A 54 21.84 6.74 8.83
CA ARG A 54 20.70 6.36 9.67
C ARG A 54 19.79 5.35 8.97
N ARG A 55 19.48 5.55 7.69
CA ARG A 55 18.71 4.59 6.88
C ARG A 55 19.38 3.22 6.80
N ARG A 56 20.70 3.17 6.58
CA ARG A 56 21.46 1.92 6.53
C ARG A 56 21.43 1.19 7.88
N GLN A 57 21.57 1.93 8.97
CA GLN A 57 21.50 1.36 10.33
C GLN A 57 20.11 0.77 10.62
N LEU A 58 19.04 1.46 10.23
CA LEU A 58 17.67 0.93 10.37
C LEU A 58 17.47 -0.34 9.53
N ASN A 59 17.90 -0.36 8.28
CA ASN A 59 17.81 -1.56 7.44
C ASN A 59 18.61 -2.74 8.01
N SER A 60 19.78 -2.47 8.60
CA SER A 60 20.56 -3.51 9.28
C SER A 60 19.82 -4.09 10.49
N ARG A 61 19.13 -3.25 11.27
CA ARG A 61 18.33 -3.69 12.41
C ARG A 61 17.10 -4.48 11.97
N LEU A 62 16.45 -4.08 10.88
CA LEU A 62 15.34 -4.82 10.29
C LEU A 62 15.76 -6.23 9.89
N MET A 63 16.89 -6.38 9.19
CA MET A 63 17.44 -7.69 8.83
C MET A 63 17.79 -8.57 10.04
N GLN A 64 18.23 -7.98 11.16
CA GLN A 64 18.48 -8.73 12.40
C GLN A 64 17.19 -9.24 13.05
N ILE A 65 16.13 -8.42 13.04
CA ILE A 65 14.81 -8.81 13.55
C ILE A 65 14.19 -9.91 12.67
N GLU A 66 14.36 -9.81 11.36
CA GLU A 66 13.88 -10.81 10.39
C GLU A 66 14.67 -12.13 10.51
N GLY A 67 15.98 -12.08 10.77
CA GLY A 67 16.84 -13.27 10.89
C GLY A 67 16.74 -14.03 12.23
N SER A 68 16.24 -13.39 13.30
CA SER A 68 16.00 -14.07 14.59
C SER A 68 14.59 -14.70 14.71
N GLN A 69 13.81 -14.70 13.64
CA GLN A 69 12.44 -15.24 13.61
C GLN A 69 12.27 -16.54 12.78
N GLU A 70 13.33 -17.32 12.55
CA GLU A 70 13.18 -18.54 11.73
C GLU A 70 12.68 -19.80 12.48
N ASP A 71 12.56 -19.80 13.82
CA ASP A 71 12.05 -20.99 14.53
C ASP A 71 10.58 -20.94 14.98
N LYS A 72 9.83 -19.86 14.76
CA LYS A 72 8.38 -19.84 15.11
C LYS A 72 7.50 -19.08 14.13
N LYS A 73 6.91 -19.88 13.23
CA LYS A 73 5.60 -19.72 12.58
C LYS A 73 5.48 -18.73 11.42
N THR A 74 5.07 -19.30 10.29
CA THR A 74 4.41 -18.72 9.13
C THR A 74 3.46 -17.55 9.44
N SER A 75 3.60 -16.47 8.65
CA SER A 75 2.63 -15.39 8.28
C SER A 75 2.49 -14.10 9.14
N PRO A 76 1.84 -13.02 8.62
CA PRO A 76 2.33 -11.87 7.82
C PRO A 76 2.55 -10.58 8.71
N PRO A 77 2.80 -9.35 8.18
CA PRO A 77 3.55 -8.32 8.92
C PRO A 77 2.78 -7.67 10.08
N LEU A 78 3.54 -7.39 11.15
CA LEU A 78 3.12 -6.86 12.45
C LEU A 78 2.29 -5.57 12.35
N THR A 79 1.06 -5.63 12.88
CA THR A 79 0.38 -4.45 13.41
C THR A 79 0.45 -4.52 14.93
N THR A 80 1.21 -3.59 15.51
CA THR A 80 1.10 -3.01 16.85
C THR A 80 0.40 -3.85 17.94
N LEU A 81 1.18 -4.48 18.82
CA LEU A 81 0.71 -4.79 20.17
C LEU A 81 0.62 -3.49 20.98
N THR A 82 -0.54 -3.23 21.57
CA THR A 82 -0.67 -2.34 22.73
C THR A 82 -1.54 -3.09 23.72
N MET A 83 -0.97 -3.38 24.90
CA MET A 83 -1.74 -3.88 26.04
C MET A 83 -2.57 -2.74 26.61
N ALA A 84 -3.83 -3.02 26.96
CA ALA A 84 -4.59 -2.15 27.84
C ALA A 84 -5.31 -3.01 28.88
N LEU A 85 -5.04 -2.67 30.13
CA LEU A 85 -5.69 -3.16 31.33
C LEU A 85 -7.09 -2.52 31.48
N THR A 86 -8.04 -3.37 31.90
CA THR A 86 -9.18 -3.11 32.80
C THR A 86 -10.48 -2.41 32.34
N THR A 87 -11.56 -3.02 32.82
CA THR A 87 -12.93 -2.55 33.14
C THR A 87 -14.07 -2.74 32.12
N SER A 88 -14.76 -3.87 32.32
CA SER A 88 -16.21 -4.13 32.33
C SER A 88 -17.15 -3.32 31.42
N SER A 89 -17.76 -4.01 30.45
CA SER A 89 -19.22 -4.12 30.31
C SER A 89 -19.48 -5.27 29.36
N GLU A 90 -19.80 -6.42 29.94
CA GLU A 90 -20.43 -7.54 29.26
C GLU A 90 -21.75 -7.02 28.71
N GLU A 91 -21.98 -7.11 27.39
CA GLU A 91 -23.19 -7.63 26.75
C GLU A 91 -22.89 -7.83 25.24
N ASP A 92 -23.36 -8.97 24.73
CA ASP A 92 -23.49 -9.34 23.31
C ASP A 92 -22.32 -10.09 22.64
N GLN A 93 -22.10 -11.33 23.11
CA GLN A 93 -21.48 -12.41 22.33
C GLN A 93 -22.54 -13.05 21.40
N MET A 94 -22.54 -12.69 20.11
CA MET A 94 -22.90 -13.57 18.97
C MET A 94 -22.86 -12.76 17.67
N GLU A 95 -21.71 -12.62 16.99
CA GLU A 95 -21.60 -12.60 15.51
C GLU A 95 -20.12 -12.56 15.06
N CYS A 96 -19.50 -13.73 14.96
CA CYS A 96 -18.06 -13.93 14.64
C CYS A 96 -17.72 -13.77 13.14
N THR A 97 -18.37 -12.87 12.38
CA THR A 97 -18.08 -12.75 10.92
C THR A 97 -18.03 -11.33 10.36
N LYS A 98 -18.42 -10.29 11.11
CA LYS A 98 -18.36 -8.91 10.61
C LYS A 98 -17.30 -8.12 11.38
N ARG A 99 -16.17 -7.82 10.73
CA ARG A 99 -15.15 -6.90 11.27
C ARG A 99 -15.85 -5.58 11.65
N ARG A 100 -15.81 -5.21 12.93
CA ARG A 100 -16.36 -3.94 13.44
C ARG A 100 -15.25 -2.88 13.39
N PRO A 101 -15.28 -1.92 12.45
CA PRO A 101 -14.16 -0.99 12.27
C PRO A 101 -14.15 0.14 13.31
N ASN A 102 -12.95 0.61 13.63
CA ASN A 102 -12.71 1.75 14.53
C ASN A 102 -12.46 3.02 13.72
N CYS A 103 -12.63 4.19 14.34
CA CYS A 103 -12.35 5.47 13.71
C CYS A 103 -10.84 5.67 13.52
N GLN A 104 -10.41 5.76 12.26
CA GLN A 104 -9.00 5.94 11.90
C GLN A 104 -8.42 7.27 12.39
N ARG A 105 -9.23 8.34 12.46
CA ARG A 105 -8.77 9.64 12.99
C ARG A 105 -8.52 9.57 14.49
N CYS A 106 -9.42 8.96 15.26
CA CYS A 106 -9.19 8.75 16.69
C CYS A 106 -7.97 7.86 16.95
N ALA A 107 -7.83 6.77 16.19
CA ALA A 107 -6.70 5.86 16.33
C ALA A 107 -5.35 6.57 16.15
N GLN A 108 -5.31 7.57 15.27
CA GLN A 108 -4.12 8.36 15.01
C GLN A 108 -3.72 9.31 16.18
N HIS A 109 -4.66 9.54 17.11
CA HIS A 109 -4.47 10.26 18.36
C HIS A 109 -4.50 9.34 19.59
N SER A 110 -4.26 8.04 19.39
CA SER A 110 -4.25 7.02 20.46
C SER A 110 -5.61 6.84 21.18
N VAL A 111 -6.71 7.28 20.57
CA VAL A 111 -8.07 7.13 21.09
C VAL A 111 -8.81 6.05 20.29
N VAL A 112 -9.47 5.11 20.96
CA VAL A 112 -10.22 4.04 20.29
C VAL A 112 -11.71 4.32 20.38
N ASN A 113 -12.30 4.76 19.26
CA ASN A 113 -13.74 4.92 19.14
C ASN A 113 -14.27 4.05 18.00
N ARG A 114 -15.41 3.39 18.22
CA ARG A 114 -16.10 2.63 17.17
C ARG A 114 -16.51 3.56 16.04
N LEU A 115 -16.37 3.15 14.78
CA LEU A 115 -16.68 4.03 13.65
C LEU A 115 -18.19 4.25 13.46
N LYS A 116 -19.01 3.24 13.77
CA LYS A 116 -20.48 3.30 13.62
C LYS A 116 -21.03 4.43 14.50
N GLY A 117 -21.71 5.41 13.89
CA GLY A 117 -22.29 6.57 14.59
C GLY A 117 -21.30 7.68 14.97
N HIS A 118 -19.99 7.44 14.90
CA HIS A 118 -18.99 8.35 15.47
C HIS A 118 -18.56 9.51 14.55
N LYS A 119 -18.95 9.51 13.27
CA LYS A 119 -18.47 10.51 12.28
C LYS A 119 -18.69 11.98 12.71
N ARG A 120 -19.86 12.30 13.29
CA ARG A 120 -20.20 13.69 13.68
C ARG A 120 -19.71 14.03 15.08
N ALA A 121 -19.63 13.04 15.96
CA ALA A 121 -19.15 13.18 17.34
C ALA A 121 -17.62 13.04 17.47
N CYS A 122 -16.90 12.90 16.36
CA CYS A 122 -15.45 12.69 16.39
C CYS A 122 -14.72 13.96 16.86
N PRO A 123 -13.96 13.91 17.96
CA PRO A 123 -13.21 15.07 18.46
C PRO A 123 -12.16 15.57 17.46
N PHE A 124 -11.67 14.68 16.59
CA PHE A 124 -10.63 14.95 15.61
C PHE A 124 -11.19 15.13 14.19
N ARG A 125 -12.50 15.39 14.05
CA ARG A 125 -13.17 15.55 12.75
C ARG A 125 -12.55 16.65 11.89
N ASP A 126 -12.07 17.72 12.52
CA ASP A 126 -11.50 18.89 11.84
C ASP A 126 -10.02 19.08 12.20
N CYS A 127 -9.34 18.00 12.64
CA CYS A 127 -7.91 18.01 12.90
C CYS A 127 -7.10 18.01 11.58
N PHE A 128 -6.09 18.88 11.49
CA PHE A 128 -5.21 19.05 10.32
C PHE A 128 -3.75 18.64 10.58
N CYS A 129 -3.47 17.84 11.61
CA CYS A 129 -2.11 17.34 11.84
C CYS A 129 -1.67 16.41 10.70
N ALA A 130 -0.36 16.32 10.42
CA ALA A 130 0.20 15.50 9.33
C ALA A 130 -0.31 14.04 9.37
N LYS A 131 -0.38 13.51 10.58
CA LYS A 131 -0.94 12.21 10.92
C LYS A 131 -2.41 12.03 10.44
N CYS A 132 -3.28 13.02 10.63
CA CYS A 132 -4.67 12.99 10.17
C CYS A 132 -4.78 13.27 8.66
N GLN A 133 -3.88 14.08 8.10
CA GLN A 133 -3.81 14.33 6.66
C GLN A 133 -3.56 13.03 5.86
N VAL A 134 -2.65 12.16 6.35
CA VAL A 134 -2.43 10.83 5.77
C VAL A 134 -3.72 9.98 5.74
N VAL A 135 -4.54 10.06 6.80
CA VAL A 135 -5.83 9.34 6.84
C VAL A 135 -6.77 9.86 5.75
N VAL A 136 -6.83 11.18 5.54
CA VAL A 136 -7.65 11.80 4.51
C VAL A 136 -7.19 11.38 3.10
N GLU A 137 -5.89 11.46 2.83
CA GLU A 137 -5.32 11.04 1.54
C GLU A 137 -5.58 9.56 1.27
N ARG A 138 -5.39 8.70 2.28
CA ARG A 138 -5.71 7.27 2.18
C ARG A 138 -7.18 7.03 1.87
N GLN A 139 -8.10 7.77 2.50
CA GLN A 139 -9.54 7.65 2.23
C GLN A 139 -9.88 8.05 0.80
N LYS A 140 -9.26 9.11 0.27
CA LYS A 140 -9.40 9.52 -1.14
C LYS A 140 -8.95 8.41 -2.09
N LEU A 141 -7.75 7.86 -1.87
CA LEU A 141 -7.23 6.75 -2.68
C LEU A 141 -8.15 5.52 -2.65
N MET A 142 -8.67 5.16 -1.47
CA MET A 142 -9.61 4.03 -1.36
C MET A 142 -10.91 4.32 -2.11
N ALA A 143 -11.44 5.54 -2.04
CA ALA A 143 -12.63 5.94 -2.78
C ALA A 143 -12.41 5.81 -4.30
N ASP A 144 -11.28 6.28 -4.81
CA ASP A 144 -10.91 6.17 -6.22
C ASP A 144 -10.76 4.71 -6.66
N GLN A 145 -10.09 3.89 -5.85
CA GLN A 145 -9.93 2.46 -6.14
C GLN A 145 -11.29 1.71 -6.12
N ILE A 146 -12.18 2.06 -5.20
CA ILE A 146 -13.55 1.50 -5.15
C ILE A 146 -14.32 1.92 -6.40
N LYS A 147 -14.23 3.19 -6.81
CA LYS A 147 -14.88 3.71 -8.02
C LYS A 147 -14.40 2.97 -9.26
N LEU A 148 -13.08 2.78 -9.41
CA LEU A 148 -12.48 2.04 -10.51
C LEU A 148 -12.97 0.60 -10.56
N ARG A 149 -12.90 -0.13 -9.43
CA ARG A 149 -13.36 -1.54 -9.38
C ARG A 149 -14.84 -1.68 -9.67
N ARG A 150 -15.67 -0.76 -9.20
CA ARG A 150 -17.12 -0.74 -9.50
C ARG A 150 -17.38 -0.50 -10.98
N ARG A 151 -16.60 0.37 -11.64
CA ARG A 151 -16.68 0.59 -13.09
C ARG A 151 -16.32 -0.67 -13.87
N GLN A 152 -15.16 -1.26 -13.58
CA GLN A 152 -14.68 -2.49 -14.23
C GLN A 152 -15.66 -3.67 -14.06
N LYS A 153 -16.28 -3.80 -12.88
CA LYS A 153 -17.29 -4.84 -12.63
C LYS A 153 -18.56 -4.63 -13.47
N ARG A 154 -19.00 -3.38 -13.66
CA ARG A 154 -20.14 -3.08 -14.56
C ARG A 154 -19.80 -3.37 -16.02
N GLU A 155 -18.63 -2.92 -16.48
CA GLU A 155 -18.16 -3.18 -17.85
C GLU A 155 -18.07 -4.70 -18.12
N LYS A 156 -17.49 -5.48 -17.19
CA LYS A 156 -17.43 -6.94 -17.30
C LYS A 156 -18.82 -7.59 -17.32
N ASN A 157 -19.74 -7.13 -16.47
CA ASN A 157 -21.11 -7.65 -16.46
C ASN A 157 -21.86 -7.33 -17.77
N ASN A 158 -21.67 -6.13 -18.33
CA ASN A 158 -22.27 -5.76 -19.62
C ASN A 158 -21.73 -6.61 -20.77
N LEU A 159 -20.40 -6.79 -20.85
CA LEU A 159 -19.76 -7.65 -21.86
C LEU A 159 -20.21 -9.12 -21.76
N ASN A 160 -20.47 -9.61 -20.55
CA ASN A 160 -21.03 -10.95 -20.36
C ASN A 160 -22.51 -11.02 -20.77
N SER A 161 -23.29 -9.96 -20.53
CA SER A 161 -24.71 -9.89 -20.94
C SER A 161 -24.89 -9.79 -22.46
N GLU A 162 -23.96 -9.14 -23.18
CA GLU A 162 -24.00 -9.04 -24.65
C GLU A 162 -23.65 -10.37 -25.33
N ARG A 163 -22.90 -11.25 -24.66
CA ARG A 163 -22.57 -12.60 -25.18
C ARG A 163 -23.69 -13.63 -24.94
N GLU A 164 -24.61 -13.36 -24.02
CA GLU A 164 -25.75 -14.24 -23.69
C GLU A 164 -27.08 -13.77 -24.29
N ALA A 165 -27.09 -12.73 -25.13
CA ALA A 165 -28.29 -12.33 -25.86
C ALA A 165 -28.68 -13.43 -26.89
N PRO A 166 -29.87 -14.03 -26.81
CA PRO A 166 -30.28 -15.05 -27.78
C PRO A 166 -30.52 -14.39 -29.14
N MET A 167 -29.91 -14.93 -30.20
CA MET A 167 -30.20 -14.55 -31.58
C MET A 167 -31.68 -14.84 -31.86
N THR A 168 -32.54 -13.82 -31.83
CA THR A 168 -33.91 -13.91 -32.35
C THR A 168 -33.84 -13.96 -33.87
N HIS A 169 -33.79 -15.16 -34.45
CA HIS A 169 -34.04 -15.35 -35.87
C HIS A 169 -35.55 -15.28 -36.12
N SER A 170 -36.01 -14.11 -36.54
CA SER A 170 -37.32 -13.90 -37.14
C SER A 170 -37.40 -14.67 -38.47
N LEU A 171 -38.34 -15.60 -38.59
CA LEU A 171 -38.72 -16.21 -39.86
C LEU A 171 -40.24 -16.20 -40.01
N THR A 172 -40.74 -15.21 -40.75
CA THR A 172 -41.87 -15.35 -41.69
C THR A 172 -41.48 -14.49 -42.91
N PRO A 173 -41.84 -14.83 -44.17
CA PRO A 173 -43.19 -15.29 -44.52
C PRO A 173 -43.35 -16.29 -45.70
N SER A 174 -44.61 -16.76 -45.85
CA SER A 174 -45.34 -17.06 -47.12
C SER A 174 -45.23 -18.48 -47.77
N PRO A 175 -46.13 -18.86 -48.71
CA PRO A 175 -47.21 -19.83 -48.45
C PRO A 175 -47.20 -21.02 -49.44
N THR A 176 -47.91 -22.10 -49.13
CA THR A 176 -48.24 -23.12 -50.14
C THR A 176 -49.57 -23.77 -49.80
N GLY A 177 -50.54 -23.65 -50.71
CA GLY A 177 -51.89 -24.22 -50.62
C GLY A 177 -52.90 -23.37 -51.33
#